data_AF-A0A7Y2SSC8-F1
#
_entry.id   AF-A0A7Y2SSC8-F1
#
_cell.length_a   1.000
_cell.length_b   1.000
_cell.length_c   1.000
_cell.angle_alpha   90.00
_cell.angle_beta   90.00
_cell.angle_gamma   90.00
#
_symmetry.space_group_name_H-M   'P 1'
#
loop_
_entity.id
_entity.type
_entity.pdbx_description
1 polymer ?
#
loop_
_entity_poly.entity_id
_entity_poly.type
_entity_poly.pdbx_seq_one_letter_code
_entity_poly.pdbx_strand_id
1 'polypeptide(L)'
;MSFTRARTQVLSRLMPGALFVHDDYGICQVVAVDLDSTEVVNDTALLDAVREYVGQWDAPLRAGYVLNLTLDLRRVYVVGVPTRVRFIPYPDLLQCVGCGRVAPLRRLRGGPPGVCPTCGAAMRQVRFMESHACGRLEPLTVPTCPIHGADDLMLEATGRYRALTWRCLACGNAFLATVQNRSCMCEVTKRNTQDRFFSRLMRGSIVTDSALHLVHTVAFLNLPSDAVDAILAAPDGRLLALARSCGALTTPVLVALHATTALGPTPVIADLLAALRTQGVNDTLLDAAMAQVQGQRTVITTVLETLEQIYGVPRDVLRGRVPRRVVEFAALLDSGAARALPIVRAELEAAGDTEGVVALDAGAVQVRGFGLSALYTLDAFPLAITAIGFSRLSRAPNMCASSPSRCRTSHGCRCTCWQTRPRRSAFSSTRRACWAGSCSTGWPRPTRATRWRRGPQSTRRCRGCSRTATRPSTTPRRRWRCGRCYIPSATRCSRPSR
;
A
#
# COMPACT_ATOMS: atom_id res chain seq x y z
N MET A 1 17.03 20.18 -18.13
CA MET A 1 17.77 19.30 -17.20
C MET A 1 16.81 18.23 -16.69
N SER A 2 17.23 16.97 -16.65
CA SER A 2 16.45 15.83 -16.17
C SER A 2 17.11 15.24 -14.93
N PHE A 3 16.34 14.95 -13.88
CA PHE A 3 16.84 14.23 -12.71
C PHE A 3 16.25 12.82 -12.67
N THR A 4 17.06 11.85 -12.24
CA THR A 4 16.65 10.45 -12.13
C THR A 4 16.19 10.13 -10.71
N ARG A 5 15.13 9.34 -10.58
CA ARG A 5 14.63 8.80 -9.31
C ARG A 5 14.38 7.31 -9.46
N ALA A 6 14.54 6.57 -8.37
CA ALA A 6 14.21 5.15 -8.36
C ALA A 6 12.71 4.95 -8.59
N ARG A 7 12.31 3.93 -9.34
CA ARG A 7 10.89 3.61 -9.61
C ARG A 7 10.06 3.51 -8.33
N THR A 8 10.62 2.92 -7.28
CA THR A 8 9.96 2.81 -5.96
C THR A 8 9.71 4.17 -5.31
N GLN A 9 10.60 5.15 -5.51
CA GLN A 9 10.36 6.53 -5.06
C GLN A 9 9.23 7.18 -5.86
N VAL A 10 9.14 6.89 -7.17
CA VAL A 10 8.02 7.39 -7.99
C VAL A 10 6.70 6.84 -7.47
N LEU A 11 6.61 5.52 -7.28
CA LEU A 11 5.43 4.85 -6.77
C LEU A 11 5.00 5.31 -5.37
N SER A 12 5.92 5.79 -4.54
CA SER A 12 5.60 6.16 -3.15
C SER A 12 5.46 7.66 -2.90
N ARG A 13 6.01 8.52 -3.77
CA ARG A 13 6.11 9.96 -3.50
C ARG A 13 5.87 10.87 -4.71
N LEU A 14 5.89 10.37 -5.93
CA LEU A 14 5.80 11.20 -7.14
C LEU A 14 4.65 10.77 -8.05
N MET A 15 3.55 10.30 -7.46
CA MET A 15 2.30 10.05 -8.18
C MET A 15 1.56 11.36 -8.45
N PRO A 16 0.66 11.43 -9.45
CA PRO A 16 -0.11 12.63 -9.74
C PRO A 16 -0.80 13.23 -8.49
N GLY A 17 -0.71 14.55 -8.36
CA GLY A 17 -1.21 15.31 -7.21
C GLY A 17 -0.25 15.41 -6.02
N ALA A 18 0.89 14.70 -6.03
CA ALA A 18 1.92 14.81 -5.00
C ALA A 18 2.66 16.15 -5.08
N LEU A 19 3.13 16.63 -3.92
CA LEU A 19 4.01 17.80 -3.83
C LEU A 19 5.44 17.34 -3.53
N PHE A 20 6.41 17.99 -4.14
CA PHE A 20 7.83 17.79 -3.83
C PHE A 20 8.62 19.09 -4.03
N VAL A 21 9.82 19.15 -3.47
CA VAL A 21 10.74 20.27 -3.66
C VAL A 21 11.75 19.91 -4.75
N HIS A 22 11.87 20.79 -5.72
CA HIS A 22 12.83 20.77 -6.80
C HIS A 22 13.86 21.89 -6.59
N ASP A 23 15.11 21.63 -6.95
CA ASP A 23 16.21 22.58 -6.74
C ASP A 23 16.00 23.87 -7.56
N ASP A 24 15.71 23.74 -8.87
CA ASP A 24 15.50 24.91 -9.75
C ASP A 24 14.12 25.57 -9.64
N TYR A 25 13.06 24.80 -9.43
CA TYR A 25 11.67 25.29 -9.53
C TYR A 25 10.98 25.49 -8.17
N GLY A 26 11.67 25.18 -7.08
CA GLY A 26 11.09 25.18 -5.75
C GLY A 26 10.02 24.10 -5.58
N ILE A 27 8.91 24.44 -4.95
CA ILE A 27 7.80 23.53 -4.69
C ILE A 27 7.04 23.27 -5.98
N CYS A 28 6.89 21.99 -6.30
CA CYS A 28 6.26 21.50 -7.51
C CYS A 28 5.13 20.52 -7.18
N GLN A 29 4.09 20.50 -8.01
CA GLN A 29 3.06 19.48 -8.01
C GLN A 29 3.25 18.55 -9.21
N VAL A 30 3.20 17.24 -8.96
CA VAL A 30 3.17 16.24 -10.03
C VAL A 30 1.82 16.31 -10.73
N VAL A 31 1.83 16.55 -12.05
CA VAL A 31 0.62 16.66 -12.87
C VAL A 31 0.32 15.37 -13.63
N ALA A 32 1.35 14.62 -14.00
CA ALA A 32 1.22 13.37 -14.72
C ALA A 32 2.47 12.50 -14.53
N VAL A 33 2.30 11.20 -14.71
CA VAL A 33 3.39 10.24 -14.84
C VAL A 33 3.21 9.56 -16.19
N ASP A 34 4.21 9.66 -17.04
CA ASP A 34 4.25 8.94 -18.31
C ASP A 34 4.67 7.49 -18.01
N LEU A 35 3.96 6.56 -18.64
CA LEU A 35 4.10 5.13 -18.44
C LEU A 35 4.49 4.48 -19.75
N ASP A 36 5.44 3.56 -19.68
CA ASP A 36 5.72 2.65 -20.78
C ASP A 36 4.82 1.41 -20.63
N SER A 37 4.21 0.99 -21.73
CA SER A 37 3.41 -0.24 -21.78
C SER A 37 4.28 -1.43 -21.45
N THR A 38 3.70 -2.40 -20.76
CA THR A 38 4.36 -3.65 -20.41
C THR A 38 3.40 -4.79 -20.67
N GLU A 39 3.88 -5.81 -21.39
CA GLU A 39 3.19 -7.10 -21.57
C GLU A 39 3.35 -8.00 -20.32
N VAL A 40 4.06 -7.48 -19.32
CA VAL A 40 4.41 -8.03 -18.01
C VAL A 40 3.23 -8.53 -17.15
N VAL A 41 2.08 -7.84 -17.24
CA VAL A 41 1.08 -7.82 -16.17
C VAL A 41 -0.03 -8.81 -16.41
N ASN A 42 -0.34 -9.62 -15.40
CA ASN A 42 -1.63 -10.29 -15.29
C ASN A 42 -2.72 -9.26 -14.97
N ASP A 43 -3.35 -8.74 -16.03
CA ASP A 43 -4.37 -7.69 -15.96
C ASP A 43 -5.54 -8.11 -15.06
N THR A 44 -5.97 -9.37 -15.13
CA THR A 44 -7.05 -9.93 -14.30
C THR A 44 -6.68 -9.92 -12.80
N ALA A 45 -5.46 -10.33 -12.44
CA ALA A 45 -4.98 -10.33 -11.06
C ALA A 45 -4.88 -8.92 -10.50
N LEU A 46 -4.40 -7.97 -11.32
CA LEU A 46 -4.33 -6.58 -10.96
C LEU A 46 -5.72 -6.01 -10.67
N LEU A 47 -6.71 -6.24 -11.55
CA LEU A 47 -8.06 -5.70 -11.35
C LEU A 47 -8.74 -6.30 -10.13
N ASP A 48 -8.55 -7.59 -9.89
CA ASP A 48 -9.09 -8.22 -8.68
C ASP A 48 -8.49 -7.62 -7.42
N ALA A 49 -7.17 -7.39 -7.39
CA ALA A 49 -6.51 -6.72 -6.27
C ALA A 49 -6.98 -5.27 -6.11
N VAL A 50 -7.13 -4.52 -7.20
CA VAL A 50 -7.68 -3.15 -7.19
C VAL A 50 -9.10 -3.15 -6.67
N ARG A 51 -9.95 -4.07 -7.13
CA ARG A 51 -11.36 -4.20 -6.73
C ARG A 51 -11.49 -4.55 -5.26
N GLU A 52 -10.73 -5.52 -4.76
CA GLU A 52 -10.74 -5.89 -3.34
C GLU A 52 -10.31 -4.70 -2.47
N TYR A 53 -9.25 -4.01 -2.87
CA TYR A 53 -8.72 -2.87 -2.13
C TYR A 53 -9.69 -1.67 -2.13
N VAL A 54 -10.11 -1.24 -3.32
CA VAL A 54 -10.99 -0.07 -3.49
C VAL A 54 -12.40 -0.38 -3.02
N GLY A 55 -12.83 -1.65 -3.00
CA GLY A 55 -14.13 -2.09 -2.50
C GLY A 55 -14.36 -1.77 -1.03
N GLN A 56 -13.30 -1.45 -0.27
CA GLN A 56 -13.40 -0.97 1.11
C GLN A 56 -13.98 0.45 1.22
N TRP A 57 -13.97 1.23 0.12
CA TRP A 57 -14.59 2.54 0.05
C TRP A 57 -16.04 2.41 -0.45
N ASP A 58 -16.93 3.14 0.22
CA ASP A 58 -18.28 3.35 -0.26
C ASP A 58 -18.28 3.97 -1.67
N ALA A 59 -19.23 3.55 -2.52
CA ALA A 59 -19.23 3.88 -3.96
C ALA A 59 -19.00 5.37 -4.28
N PRO A 60 -19.64 6.34 -3.59
CA PRO A 60 -19.42 7.76 -3.87
C PRO A 60 -18.03 8.29 -3.48
N LEU A 61 -17.35 7.64 -2.53
CA LEU A 61 -15.97 7.98 -2.12
C LEU A 61 -14.90 7.37 -3.02
N ARG A 62 -15.32 6.58 -4.01
CA ARG A 62 -14.47 5.94 -5.02
C ARG A 62 -14.97 6.15 -6.46
N ALA A 63 -15.72 7.23 -6.71
CA ALA A 63 -16.33 7.54 -8.03
C ALA A 63 -15.31 7.56 -9.20
N GLY A 64 -14.02 7.68 -8.88
CA GLY A 64 -12.91 7.61 -9.81
C GLY A 64 -12.35 6.22 -10.11
N TYR A 65 -12.97 5.11 -9.66
CA TYR A 65 -12.56 3.75 -10.05
C TYR A 65 -13.66 3.02 -10.82
N VAL A 66 -13.30 2.34 -11.90
CA VAL A 66 -14.20 1.44 -12.64
C VAL A 66 -13.88 0.01 -12.22
N LEU A 67 -14.83 -0.67 -11.58
CA LEU A 67 -14.60 -2.01 -10.99
C LEU A 67 -15.34 -3.12 -11.75
N ASN A 68 -15.89 -2.84 -12.94
CA ASN A 68 -16.60 -3.83 -13.73
C ASN A 68 -15.61 -4.75 -14.45
N LEU A 69 -15.63 -6.05 -14.13
CA LEU A 69 -14.75 -7.09 -14.69
C LEU A 69 -15.04 -7.41 -16.17
N THR A 70 -16.19 -6.98 -16.70
CA THR A 70 -16.58 -7.26 -18.10
C THR A 70 -15.96 -6.29 -19.10
N LEU A 71 -15.36 -5.20 -18.64
CA LEU A 71 -14.71 -4.22 -19.49
C LEU A 71 -13.24 -4.60 -19.71
N ASP A 72 -12.78 -4.48 -20.95
CA ASP A 72 -11.36 -4.53 -21.28
C ASP A 72 -10.62 -3.46 -20.47
N LEU A 73 -9.80 -3.94 -19.54
CA LEU A 73 -9.03 -3.15 -18.59
C LEU A 73 -8.21 -2.06 -19.24
N ARG A 74 -7.62 -2.36 -20.41
CA ARG A 74 -6.73 -1.44 -21.12
C ARG A 74 -7.47 -0.24 -21.70
N ARG A 75 -8.79 -0.33 -21.84
CA ARG A 75 -9.64 0.80 -22.25
C ARG A 75 -9.85 1.80 -21.13
N VAL A 76 -9.76 1.36 -19.87
CA VAL A 76 -10.14 2.16 -18.70
C VAL A 76 -8.93 2.56 -17.86
N TYR A 77 -7.96 1.66 -17.74
CA TYR A 77 -6.74 1.81 -16.98
C TYR A 77 -5.52 1.75 -17.90
N VAL A 78 -4.57 2.64 -17.64
CA VAL A 78 -3.24 2.61 -18.22
C VAL A 78 -2.34 1.94 -17.20
N VAL A 79 -1.86 0.75 -17.52
CA VAL A 79 -0.94 -0.01 -16.69
C VAL A 79 0.44 0.05 -17.33
N GLY A 80 1.44 0.45 -16.55
CA GLY A 80 2.79 0.57 -17.07
C GLY A 80 3.85 0.88 -16.04
N VAL A 81 5.08 0.89 -16.53
CA VAL A 81 6.26 1.22 -15.73
C VAL A 81 6.51 2.72 -15.83
N PRO A 82 6.71 3.44 -14.71
CA PRO A 82 6.95 4.88 -14.77
C PRO A 82 8.29 5.21 -15.44
N THR A 83 8.25 6.09 -16.43
CA THR A 83 9.43 6.56 -17.18
C THR A 83 9.70 8.04 -17.02
N ARG A 84 8.66 8.87 -16.95
CA ARG A 84 8.81 10.32 -16.76
C ARG A 84 7.78 10.87 -15.80
N VAL A 85 8.21 11.74 -14.90
CA VAL A 85 7.33 12.51 -14.01
C VAL A 85 7.22 13.93 -14.55
N ARG A 86 6.00 14.36 -14.85
CA ARG A 86 5.71 15.74 -15.26
C ARG A 86 5.19 16.52 -14.07
N PHE A 87 5.67 17.74 -13.92
CA PHE A 87 5.32 18.60 -12.80
C PHE A 87 5.22 20.05 -13.22
N ILE A 88 4.57 20.85 -12.39
CA ILE A 88 4.49 22.31 -12.53
C ILE A 88 4.83 22.97 -11.19
N PRO A 89 5.40 24.19 -11.18
CA PRO A 89 5.56 24.97 -9.95
C PRO A 89 4.21 25.18 -9.26
N TYR A 90 4.14 24.87 -7.97
CA TYR A 90 2.91 24.96 -7.18
C TYR A 90 3.24 25.01 -5.67
N PRO A 91 2.66 25.91 -4.86
CA PRO A 91 1.62 26.88 -5.22
C PRO A 91 2.16 27.99 -6.12
N ASP A 92 1.24 28.70 -6.78
CA ASP A 92 1.55 29.90 -7.55
C ASP A 92 1.73 31.13 -6.65
N LEU A 93 1.59 30.99 -5.33
CA LEU A 93 1.68 32.09 -4.37
C LEU A 93 3.12 32.29 -3.88
N LEU A 94 3.67 33.49 -4.10
CA LEU A 94 5.03 33.87 -3.72
C LEU A 94 5.03 34.91 -2.61
N GLN A 95 6.07 34.88 -1.77
CA GLN A 95 6.32 35.83 -0.69
C GLN A 95 7.74 36.41 -0.83
N CYS A 96 7.85 37.73 -0.82
CA CYS A 96 9.12 38.45 -0.77
C CYS A 96 9.87 38.19 0.53
N VAL A 97 11.17 37.90 0.45
CA VAL A 97 12.01 37.66 1.63
C VAL A 97 12.41 38.95 2.36
N GLY A 98 12.40 40.08 1.67
CA GLY A 98 12.71 41.39 2.24
C GLY A 98 11.51 42.03 2.92
N CYS A 99 10.54 42.48 2.13
CA CYS A 99 9.38 43.25 2.62
C CYS A 99 8.15 42.40 2.98
N GLY A 100 8.21 41.07 2.84
CA GLY A 100 7.09 40.17 3.19
C GLY A 100 5.88 40.19 2.26
N ARG A 101 5.88 41.05 1.22
CA ARG A 101 4.79 41.15 0.21
C ARG A 101 4.49 39.80 -0.41
N VAL A 102 3.22 39.49 -0.56
CA VAL A 102 2.72 38.27 -1.19
C VAL A 102 2.07 38.62 -2.53
N ALA A 103 2.40 37.86 -3.57
CA ALA A 103 1.81 38.01 -4.89
C ALA A 103 1.71 36.65 -5.60
N PRO A 104 0.67 36.40 -6.38
CA PRO A 104 0.61 35.23 -7.25
C PRO A 104 1.60 35.39 -8.41
N LEU A 105 2.25 34.31 -8.83
CA LEU A 105 3.27 34.26 -9.87
C LEU A 105 2.78 34.87 -11.19
N ARG A 106 1.49 34.71 -11.51
CA ARG A 106 0.88 35.31 -12.71
C ARG A 106 0.91 36.85 -12.72
N ARG A 107 0.88 37.50 -11.55
CA ARG A 107 0.98 38.97 -11.43
C ARG A 107 2.41 39.49 -11.51
N LEU A 108 3.40 38.61 -11.44
CA LEU A 108 4.81 38.96 -11.60
C LEU A 108 5.31 38.80 -13.04
N ARG A 109 4.43 38.40 -13.96
CA ARG A 109 4.73 38.27 -15.39
C ARG A 109 4.88 39.68 -16.00
N GLY A 110 6.12 40.14 -16.12
CA GLY A 110 6.46 41.48 -16.62
C GLY A 110 7.74 42.07 -16.02
N GLY A 111 8.18 41.55 -14.88
CA GLY A 111 9.49 41.85 -14.28
C GLY A 111 10.45 40.65 -14.30
N PRO A 112 11.69 40.81 -13.81
CA PRO A 112 12.62 39.70 -13.64
C PRO A 112 11.98 38.60 -12.75
N PRO A 113 12.02 37.33 -13.18
CA PRO A 113 11.30 36.25 -12.50
C PRO A 113 11.80 36.08 -11.06
N GLY A 114 10.85 35.92 -10.13
CA GLY A 114 11.17 35.66 -8.72
C GLY A 114 11.69 36.88 -7.94
N VAL A 115 11.53 38.10 -8.46
CA VAL A 115 11.93 39.34 -7.77
C VAL A 115 10.71 40.14 -7.34
N CYS A 116 10.77 40.74 -6.16
CA CYS A 116 9.73 41.61 -5.63
C CYS A 116 9.69 42.93 -6.42
N PRO A 117 8.52 43.33 -6.96
CA PRO A 117 8.41 44.57 -7.75
C PRO A 117 8.62 45.84 -6.91
N THR A 118 8.50 45.75 -5.58
CA THR A 118 8.59 46.92 -4.69
C THR A 118 9.99 47.16 -4.16
N CYS A 119 10.71 46.11 -3.75
CA CYS A 119 11.98 46.25 -3.04
C CYS A 119 13.15 45.51 -3.72
N GLY A 120 12.93 44.87 -4.87
CA GLY A 120 13.97 44.15 -5.60
C GLY A 120 14.51 42.87 -4.93
N ALA A 121 14.01 42.50 -3.75
CA ALA A 121 14.44 41.29 -3.06
C ALA A 121 13.82 40.02 -3.68
N ALA A 122 14.46 38.87 -3.47
CA ALA A 122 13.95 37.59 -3.97
C ALA A 122 12.58 37.23 -3.37
N MET A 123 11.77 36.52 -4.14
CA MET A 123 10.50 35.94 -3.71
C MET A 123 10.59 34.42 -3.63
N ARG A 124 10.02 33.85 -2.57
CA ARG A 124 9.96 32.40 -2.33
C ARG A 124 8.51 31.92 -2.34
N GLN A 125 8.27 30.68 -2.75
CA GLN A 125 6.93 30.10 -2.65
C GLN A 125 6.47 29.97 -1.20
N VAL A 126 5.20 30.27 -0.98
CA VAL A 126 4.53 30.04 0.31
C VAL A 126 4.43 28.53 0.54
N ARG A 127 4.84 28.07 1.72
CA ARG A 127 4.95 26.64 2.05
C ARG A 127 3.69 26.04 2.69
N PHE A 128 2.58 26.77 2.70
CA PHE A 128 1.34 26.38 3.35
C PHE A 128 0.26 26.10 2.31
N MET A 129 -0.47 25.01 2.52
CA MET A 129 -1.49 24.51 1.60
C MET A 129 -2.72 24.12 2.39
N GLU A 130 -3.86 24.16 1.73
CA GLU A 130 -5.12 23.63 2.23
C GLU A 130 -5.42 22.31 1.53
N SER A 131 -5.76 21.28 2.31
CA SER A 131 -6.14 19.97 1.76
C SER A 131 -7.42 19.44 2.39
N HIS A 132 -8.19 18.69 1.63
CA HIS A 132 -9.43 18.09 2.12
C HIS A 132 -9.40 16.57 1.99
N ALA A 133 -10.17 15.89 2.83
CA ALA A 133 -10.29 14.44 2.82
C ALA A 133 -10.86 13.89 1.50
N CYS A 134 -11.50 14.71 0.67
CA CYS A 134 -11.90 14.31 -0.69
C CYS A 134 -10.76 14.27 -1.72
N GLY A 135 -9.54 14.66 -1.34
CA GLY A 135 -8.38 14.71 -2.25
C GLY A 135 -8.09 16.10 -2.82
N ARG A 136 -8.96 17.09 -2.59
CA ARG A 136 -8.75 18.49 -3.01
C ARG A 136 -7.54 19.10 -2.31
N LEU A 137 -6.74 19.84 -3.05
CA LEU A 137 -5.55 20.56 -2.59
C LEU A 137 -5.54 21.93 -3.23
N GLU A 138 -5.40 22.98 -2.43
CA GLU A 138 -5.43 24.36 -2.90
C GLU A 138 -4.34 25.21 -2.18
N PRO A 139 -3.81 26.27 -2.83
CA PRO A 139 -2.92 27.24 -2.17
C PRO A 139 -3.69 28.03 -1.11
N LEU A 140 -3.04 28.78 -0.22
CA LEU A 140 -3.77 29.64 0.72
C LEU A 140 -4.71 30.63 0.01
N THR A 141 -5.88 30.87 0.60
CA THR A 141 -6.78 31.94 0.15
C THR A 141 -6.18 33.29 0.52
N VAL A 142 -6.00 34.15 -0.47
CA VAL A 142 -5.52 35.52 -0.29
C VAL A 142 -6.73 36.44 -0.14
N PRO A 143 -6.91 37.15 0.99
CA PRO A 143 -8.00 38.11 1.16
C PRO A 143 -7.76 39.35 0.31
N THR A 144 -8.72 40.28 0.32
CA THR A 144 -8.56 41.61 -0.27
C THR A 144 -8.63 42.67 0.84
N CYS A 145 -7.71 43.62 0.83
CA CYS A 145 -7.85 44.84 1.62
C CYS A 145 -9.03 45.66 1.05
N PRO A 146 -9.94 46.19 1.88
CA PRO A 146 -11.07 47.00 1.40
C PRO A 146 -10.64 48.31 0.73
N ILE A 147 -9.44 48.82 1.05
CA ILE A 147 -8.92 50.09 0.53
C ILE A 147 -7.95 49.85 -0.66
N HIS A 148 -7.01 48.91 -0.51
CA HIS A 148 -5.88 48.73 -1.45
C HIS A 148 -5.96 47.44 -2.28
N GLY A 149 -7.07 46.69 -2.19
CA GLY A 149 -7.24 45.44 -2.92
C GLY A 149 -6.24 44.36 -2.51
N ALA A 150 -5.66 43.66 -3.49
CA ALA A 150 -4.83 42.47 -3.27
C ALA A 150 -3.32 42.68 -3.53
N ASP A 151 -2.88 43.89 -3.79
CA ASP A 151 -1.52 44.12 -4.31
C ASP A 151 -0.50 44.37 -3.19
N ASP A 152 -0.92 45.00 -2.10
CA ASP A 152 -0.06 45.36 -0.96
C ASP A 152 -0.28 44.45 0.25
N LEU A 153 -0.36 43.14 0.03
CA LEU A 153 -0.62 42.17 1.09
C LEU A 153 0.66 41.51 1.59
N MET A 154 0.72 41.22 2.88
CA MET A 154 1.76 40.45 3.54
C MET A 154 1.15 39.28 4.30
N LEU A 155 1.81 38.12 4.23
CA LEU A 155 1.51 36.97 5.08
C LEU A 155 2.51 36.92 6.23
N GLU A 156 2.08 37.25 7.43
CA GLU A 156 2.88 37.09 8.64
C GLU A 156 2.89 35.62 9.05
N ALA A 157 4.06 34.98 8.98
CA ALA A 157 4.21 33.56 9.22
C ALA A 157 5.05 33.25 10.47
N THR A 158 4.39 32.80 11.54
CA THR A 158 5.00 32.37 12.80
C THR A 158 5.38 30.87 12.83
N GLY A 159 5.33 30.20 11.67
CA GLY A 159 5.65 28.77 11.52
C GLY A 159 4.50 27.81 11.75
N ARG A 160 3.35 28.26 12.28
CA ARG A 160 2.13 27.45 12.44
C ARG A 160 1.02 27.97 11.54
N TYR A 161 0.33 27.05 10.83
CA TYR A 161 -0.77 27.41 9.93
C TYR A 161 -1.85 28.28 10.59
N ARG A 162 -2.31 27.91 11.79
CA ARG A 162 -3.38 28.63 12.51
C ARG A 162 -2.97 30.02 13.02
N ALA A 163 -1.67 30.30 13.06
CA ALA A 163 -1.13 31.57 13.53
C ALA A 163 -0.69 32.46 12.35
N LEU A 164 -1.02 32.07 11.11
CA LEU A 164 -0.81 32.89 9.93
C LEU A 164 -1.83 34.01 9.90
N THR A 165 -1.36 35.24 9.69
CA THR A 165 -2.22 36.41 9.55
C THR A 165 -1.89 37.18 8.28
N TRP A 166 -2.93 37.73 7.67
CA TRP A 166 -2.85 38.63 6.54
C TRP A 166 -2.83 40.07 7.01
N ARG A 167 -1.91 40.84 6.46
CA ARG A 167 -1.75 42.27 6.74
C ARG A 167 -1.69 43.08 5.46
N CYS A 168 -2.14 44.32 5.53
CA CYS A 168 -1.99 45.28 4.45
C CYS A 168 -0.75 46.15 4.69
N LEU A 169 0.23 46.08 3.80
CA LEU A 169 1.45 46.88 3.85
C LEU A 169 1.14 48.38 3.64
N ALA A 170 0.23 48.71 2.73
CA ALA A 170 -0.15 50.10 2.44
C ALA A 170 -0.92 50.78 3.59
N CYS A 171 -1.63 49.99 4.43
CA CYS A 171 -2.28 50.49 5.65
C CYS A 171 -1.35 50.47 6.88
N GLY A 172 -0.01 50.53 6.70
CA GLY A 172 0.92 50.48 7.82
C GLY A 172 0.91 49.15 8.58
N ASN A 173 0.86 48.02 7.86
CA ASN A 173 0.78 46.65 8.42
C ASN A 173 -0.50 46.35 9.22
N ALA A 174 -1.59 47.05 8.93
CA ALA A 174 -2.89 46.79 9.54
C ALA A 174 -3.30 45.32 9.36
N PHE A 175 -3.81 44.73 10.45
CA PHE A 175 -4.35 43.38 10.44
C PHE A 175 -5.61 43.32 9.57
N LEU A 176 -5.67 42.36 8.66
CA LEU A 176 -6.85 42.12 7.82
C LEU A 176 -7.64 40.92 8.31
N ALA A 177 -6.98 39.77 8.41
CA ALA A 177 -7.62 38.51 8.75
C ALA A 177 -6.61 37.45 9.21
N THR A 178 -7.04 36.54 10.07
CA THR A 178 -6.34 35.26 10.26
C THR A 178 -6.63 34.36 9.06
N VAL A 179 -5.67 33.51 8.67
CA VAL A 179 -5.92 32.49 7.64
C VAL A 179 -7.08 31.59 8.08
N GLN A 180 -8.15 31.60 7.29
CA GLN A 180 -9.31 30.75 7.50
C GLN A 180 -9.25 29.54 6.58
N ASN A 181 -9.72 28.40 7.11
CA ASN A 181 -9.88 27.20 6.33
C ASN A 181 -11.06 27.37 5.36
N ARG A 182 -10.84 27.11 4.06
CA ARG A 182 -11.95 27.06 3.10
C ARG A 182 -12.92 25.93 3.37
N SER A 183 -14.20 26.13 3.02
CA SER A 183 -15.19 25.06 3.03
C SER A 183 -15.13 24.24 1.74
N CYS A 184 -15.37 22.95 1.86
CA CYS A 184 -15.47 22.00 0.76
C CYS A 184 -16.82 21.27 0.85
N MET A 185 -17.62 21.34 -0.22
CA MET A 185 -18.98 20.75 -0.27
C MET A 185 -19.00 19.41 -1.03
N CYS A 186 -17.99 18.58 -0.78
CA CYS A 186 -17.86 17.27 -1.43
C CYS A 186 -18.67 16.17 -0.72
N GLU A 187 -18.63 14.97 -1.28
CA GLU A 187 -19.32 13.79 -0.75
C GLU A 187 -18.85 13.34 0.65
N VAL A 188 -17.54 13.43 0.94
CA VAL A 188 -16.98 13.14 2.28
C VAL A 188 -17.65 14.02 3.34
N THR A 189 -17.83 15.29 3.01
CA THR A 189 -18.45 16.29 3.88
C THR A 189 -19.94 16.04 4.10
N LYS A 190 -20.66 15.56 3.07
CA LYS A 190 -22.08 15.24 3.19
C LYS A 190 -22.33 14.04 4.11
N ARG A 191 -21.40 13.07 4.11
CA ARG A 191 -21.51 11.80 4.84
C ARG A 191 -21.08 11.86 6.29
N ASN A 192 -20.09 12.68 6.63
CA ASN A 192 -19.61 12.77 8.00
C ASN A 192 -20.63 13.57 8.87
N THR A 193 -21.60 12.86 9.42
CA THR A 193 -22.67 13.41 10.26
C THR A 193 -22.22 13.70 11.68
N GLN A 194 -21.21 13.00 12.19
CA GLN A 194 -20.72 13.13 13.56
C GLN A 194 -19.89 14.38 13.78
N ASP A 195 -19.14 14.84 12.77
CA ASP A 195 -18.26 16.01 12.87
C ASP A 195 -18.38 16.93 11.65
N ARG A 196 -19.61 17.37 11.36
CA ARG A 196 -19.96 18.17 10.17
C ARG A 196 -19.12 19.45 10.04
N PHE A 197 -18.71 20.07 11.14
CA PHE A 197 -17.93 21.31 11.07
C PHE A 197 -16.49 21.06 10.61
N PHE A 198 -15.78 20.13 11.24
CA PHE A 198 -14.39 19.84 10.89
C PHE A 198 -14.24 19.10 9.56
N SER A 199 -15.23 18.31 9.17
CA SER A 199 -15.26 17.62 7.87
C SER A 199 -15.64 18.53 6.70
N ARG A 200 -16.21 19.72 6.94
CA ARG A 200 -16.47 20.75 5.90
C ARG A 200 -15.22 21.55 5.56
N LEU A 201 -14.34 21.76 6.52
CA LEU A 201 -13.21 22.66 6.36
C LEU A 201 -12.00 21.93 5.76
N MET A 202 -11.34 22.59 4.81
CA MET A 202 -10.02 22.17 4.35
C MET A 202 -9.02 22.33 5.48
N ARG A 203 -8.14 21.36 5.68
CA ARG A 203 -7.10 21.41 6.69
C ARG A 203 -5.85 22.07 6.10
N GLY A 204 -5.43 23.13 6.78
CA GLY A 204 -4.13 23.74 6.57
C GLY A 204 -2.97 22.89 7.02
N SER A 205 -1.98 22.70 6.14
CA SER A 205 -0.75 21.95 6.37
C SER A 205 0.44 22.61 5.68
N ILE A 206 1.65 22.23 6.08
CA ILE A 206 2.88 22.60 5.38
C ILE A 206 3.14 21.63 4.22
N VAL A 207 3.82 22.08 3.17
CA VAL A 207 4.12 21.27 1.97
C VAL A 207 4.85 19.95 2.27
N THR A 208 5.65 19.90 3.34
CA THR A 208 6.37 18.68 3.76
C THR A 208 5.52 17.70 4.56
N ASP A 209 4.26 18.02 4.82
CA ASP A 209 3.34 17.14 5.57
C ASP A 209 2.95 15.94 4.71
N SER A 210 3.31 14.75 5.17
CA SER A 210 2.95 13.47 4.52
C SER A 210 1.45 13.27 4.34
N ALA A 211 0.61 13.90 5.18
CA ALA A 211 -0.84 13.84 5.08
C ALA A 211 -1.37 14.53 3.81
N LEU A 212 -0.55 15.37 3.15
CA LEU A 212 -0.93 15.95 1.88
C LEU A 212 -1.00 14.91 0.78
N HIS A 213 -0.25 13.81 0.80
CA HIS A 213 -0.32 12.82 -0.28
C HIS A 213 -0.03 11.41 0.24
N LEU A 214 -1.09 10.64 0.43
CA LEU A 214 -1.02 9.28 0.93
C LEU A 214 -1.29 8.32 -0.22
N VAL A 215 -0.22 7.84 -0.86
CA VAL A 215 -0.36 6.88 -1.96
C VAL A 215 -1.01 5.58 -1.47
N HIS A 216 -1.92 5.06 -2.30
CA HIS A 216 -2.49 3.73 -2.19
C HIS A 216 -1.75 2.77 -3.12
N THR A 217 -1.21 1.70 -2.54
CA THR A 217 -0.54 0.63 -3.26
C THR A 217 -1.26 -0.69 -3.03
N VAL A 218 -1.41 -1.47 -4.08
CA VAL A 218 -1.89 -2.86 -4.03
C VAL A 218 -0.74 -3.79 -4.39
N ALA A 219 -0.68 -4.93 -3.71
CA ALA A 219 0.27 -5.98 -4.00
C ALA A 219 -0.50 -7.22 -4.49
N PHE A 220 -0.01 -7.88 -5.53
CA PHE A 220 -0.64 -9.07 -6.10
C PHE A 220 0.39 -10.01 -6.72
N LEU A 221 -0.02 -11.25 -6.96
CA LEU A 221 0.80 -12.26 -7.63
C LEU A 221 0.66 -12.10 -9.14
N ASN A 222 1.77 -11.77 -9.79
CA ASN A 222 1.86 -11.60 -11.23
C ASN A 222 2.27 -12.91 -11.90
N LEU A 223 1.41 -13.90 -11.76
CA LEU A 223 1.54 -15.20 -12.43
C LEU A 223 1.10 -15.10 -13.89
N PRO A 224 1.67 -15.92 -14.80
CA PRO A 224 1.16 -16.05 -16.17
C PRO A 224 -0.36 -16.24 -16.18
N SER A 225 -1.05 -15.47 -17.04
CA SER A 225 -2.52 -15.43 -17.06
C SER A 225 -3.12 -16.74 -17.57
N ASP A 226 -2.46 -17.40 -18.52
CA ASP A 226 -2.89 -18.66 -19.12
C ASP A 226 -3.23 -19.75 -18.09
N ALA A 227 -2.33 -20.02 -17.15
CA ALA A 227 -2.53 -21.08 -16.16
C ALA A 227 -3.66 -20.74 -15.17
N VAL A 228 -3.68 -19.51 -14.65
CA VAL A 228 -4.68 -19.09 -13.66
C VAL A 228 -6.06 -18.99 -14.32
N ASP A 229 -6.13 -18.43 -15.52
CA ASP A 229 -7.39 -18.25 -16.24
C ASP A 229 -7.96 -19.60 -16.69
N ALA A 230 -7.11 -20.55 -17.13
CA ALA A 230 -7.55 -21.92 -17.42
C ALA A 230 -8.15 -22.62 -16.20
N ILE A 231 -7.52 -22.47 -15.01
CA ILE A 231 -8.07 -23.02 -13.76
C ILE A 231 -9.39 -22.33 -13.38
N LEU A 232 -9.49 -21.02 -13.57
CA LEU A 232 -10.71 -20.26 -13.23
C LEU A 232 -11.87 -20.54 -14.20
N ALA A 233 -11.58 -20.81 -15.47
CA ALA A 233 -12.58 -21.10 -16.50
C ALA A 233 -13.12 -22.54 -16.40
N ALA A 234 -12.33 -23.47 -15.86
CA ALA A 234 -12.75 -24.86 -15.72
C ALA A 234 -13.79 -25.06 -14.59
N PRO A 235 -14.86 -25.86 -14.80
CA PRO A 235 -15.90 -26.09 -13.79
C PRO A 235 -15.39 -26.56 -12.43
N ASP A 236 -14.37 -27.44 -12.45
CA ASP A 236 -13.76 -28.01 -11.24
C ASP A 236 -12.42 -27.39 -10.87
N GLY A 237 -11.90 -26.44 -11.67
CA GLY A 237 -10.54 -25.94 -11.48
C GLY A 237 -10.34 -25.29 -10.11
N ARG A 238 -11.35 -24.59 -9.59
CA ARG A 238 -11.33 -24.03 -8.23
C ARG A 238 -11.24 -25.11 -7.14
N LEU A 239 -11.95 -26.22 -7.29
CA LEU A 239 -11.92 -27.30 -6.31
C LEU A 239 -10.60 -28.07 -6.38
N LEU A 240 -10.08 -28.29 -7.58
CA LEU A 240 -8.77 -28.91 -7.77
C LEU A 240 -7.64 -28.03 -7.24
N ALA A 241 -7.74 -26.71 -7.41
CA ALA A 241 -6.82 -25.77 -6.78
C ALA A 241 -6.89 -25.81 -5.25
N LEU A 242 -8.08 -25.94 -4.66
CA LEU A 242 -8.24 -26.17 -3.23
C LEU A 242 -7.62 -27.49 -2.79
N ALA A 243 -7.91 -28.59 -3.51
CA ALA A 243 -7.32 -29.90 -3.27
C ALA A 243 -5.79 -29.85 -3.29
N ARG A 244 -5.23 -29.17 -4.29
CA ARG A 244 -3.79 -28.95 -4.46
C ARG A 244 -3.21 -28.17 -3.28
N SER A 245 -3.87 -27.08 -2.89
CA SER A 245 -3.44 -26.22 -1.79
C SER A 245 -3.47 -26.93 -0.43
N CYS A 246 -4.41 -27.84 -0.23
CA CYS A 246 -4.54 -28.65 0.99
C CYS A 246 -3.66 -29.92 0.97
N GLY A 247 -2.94 -30.20 -0.13
CA GLY A 247 -2.11 -31.39 -0.28
C GLY A 247 -2.89 -32.68 -0.61
N ALA A 248 -4.20 -32.61 -0.82
CA ALA A 248 -5.02 -33.75 -1.25
C ALA A 248 -4.78 -34.12 -2.72
N LEU A 249 -4.33 -33.16 -3.54
CA LEU A 249 -3.94 -33.38 -4.93
C LEU A 249 -2.42 -33.20 -5.09
N THR A 250 -1.72 -34.29 -5.42
CA THR A 250 -0.26 -34.27 -5.67
C THR A 250 0.10 -33.89 -7.09
N THR A 251 -0.82 -34.09 -8.03
CA THR A 251 -0.67 -33.76 -9.46
C THR A 251 -0.93 -32.27 -9.70
N PRO A 252 -0.25 -31.61 -10.66
CA PRO A 252 -0.57 -30.25 -11.04
C PRO A 252 -2.03 -30.09 -11.47
N VAL A 253 -2.65 -28.95 -11.14
CA VAL A 253 -4.07 -28.68 -11.38
C VAL A 253 -4.42 -28.74 -12.85
N LEU A 254 -3.60 -28.15 -13.73
CA LEU A 254 -3.86 -28.18 -15.18
C LEU A 254 -3.78 -29.60 -15.76
N VAL A 255 -2.86 -30.43 -15.26
CA VAL A 255 -2.76 -31.83 -15.67
C VAL A 255 -4.00 -32.59 -15.21
N ALA A 256 -4.44 -32.38 -13.97
CA ALA A 256 -5.67 -32.97 -13.44
C ALA A 256 -6.91 -32.51 -14.23
N LEU A 257 -6.97 -31.23 -14.61
CA LEU A 257 -8.05 -30.68 -15.45
C LEU A 257 -8.07 -31.28 -16.86
N HIS A 258 -6.91 -31.50 -17.47
CA HIS A 258 -6.84 -32.19 -18.76
C HIS A 258 -7.31 -33.65 -18.63
N ALA A 259 -6.96 -34.34 -17.54
CA ALA A 259 -7.44 -35.70 -17.29
C ALA A 259 -8.97 -35.78 -17.10
N THR A 260 -9.61 -34.76 -16.53
CA THR A 260 -11.08 -34.72 -16.38
C THR A 260 -11.80 -34.32 -17.66
N THR A 261 -11.20 -33.46 -18.49
CA THR A 261 -11.81 -32.96 -19.74
C THR A 261 -11.58 -33.88 -20.95
N ALA A 262 -10.41 -34.51 -21.06
CA ALA A 262 -10.03 -35.41 -22.15
C ALA A 262 -10.81 -36.75 -22.18
N LEU A 263 -11.82 -36.95 -21.32
CA LEU A 263 -12.64 -38.16 -21.30
C LEU A 263 -14.13 -37.87 -21.04
N GLY A 264 -14.63 -36.72 -21.49
CA GLY A 264 -16.01 -36.73 -21.97
C GLY A 264 -16.09 -37.77 -23.10
N PRO A 265 -17.13 -38.61 -23.21
CA PRO A 265 -17.30 -39.54 -24.32
C PRO A 265 -17.56 -38.71 -25.58
N THR A 266 -16.51 -38.12 -26.12
CA THR A 266 -16.54 -37.39 -27.35
C THR A 266 -16.11 -38.38 -28.41
N PRO A 267 -16.95 -38.68 -29.42
CA PRO A 267 -16.60 -39.60 -30.50
C PRO A 267 -15.24 -39.25 -31.12
N VAL A 268 -14.89 -37.97 -31.11
CA VAL A 268 -13.59 -37.41 -31.50
C VAL A 268 -12.37 -38.12 -30.90
N ILE A 269 -12.40 -38.53 -29.63
CA ILE A 269 -11.23 -39.19 -28.99
C ILE A 269 -11.17 -40.66 -29.38
N ALA A 270 -12.31 -41.33 -29.49
CA ALA A 270 -12.37 -42.69 -30.02
C ALA A 270 -11.91 -42.73 -31.49
N ASP A 271 -12.32 -41.73 -32.28
CA ASP A 271 -11.93 -41.56 -33.68
C ASP A 271 -10.43 -41.23 -33.81
N LEU A 272 -9.89 -40.36 -32.95
CA LEU A 272 -8.46 -40.04 -32.92
C LEU A 272 -7.62 -41.27 -32.52
N LEU A 273 -8.07 -42.04 -31.53
CA LEU A 273 -7.40 -43.28 -31.14
C LEU A 273 -7.48 -44.32 -32.27
N ALA A 274 -8.63 -44.46 -32.93
CA ALA A 274 -8.77 -45.31 -34.11
C ALA A 274 -7.85 -44.85 -35.25
N ALA A 275 -7.73 -43.54 -35.48
CA ALA A 275 -6.84 -42.96 -36.47
C ALA A 275 -5.35 -43.21 -36.13
N LEU A 276 -4.94 -43.06 -34.87
CA LEU A 276 -3.58 -43.36 -34.41
C LEU A 276 -3.25 -44.85 -34.56
N ARG A 277 -4.22 -45.73 -34.31
CA ARG A 277 -4.10 -47.17 -34.58
C ARG A 277 -3.89 -47.45 -36.07
N THR A 278 -4.65 -46.79 -36.95
CA THR A 278 -4.44 -46.92 -38.41
C THR A 278 -3.11 -46.35 -38.90
N GLN A 279 -2.47 -45.43 -38.15
CA GLN A 279 -1.12 -44.95 -38.44
C GLN A 279 0.01 -45.82 -37.86
N GLY A 280 -0.32 -46.98 -37.27
CA GLY A 280 0.67 -47.92 -36.75
C GLY A 280 1.29 -47.51 -35.42
N VAL A 281 0.65 -46.61 -34.67
CA VAL A 281 1.05 -46.34 -33.27
C VAL A 281 0.77 -47.59 -32.45
N ASN A 282 1.75 -48.01 -31.64
CA ASN A 282 1.69 -49.24 -30.86
C ASN A 282 0.47 -49.27 -29.91
N ASP A 283 -0.41 -50.25 -30.09
CA ASP A 283 -1.62 -50.46 -29.28
C ASP A 283 -1.33 -50.53 -27.77
N THR A 284 -0.21 -51.13 -27.37
CA THR A 284 0.17 -51.22 -25.95
C THR A 284 0.45 -49.85 -25.32
N LEU A 285 0.97 -48.89 -26.09
CA LEU A 285 1.20 -47.52 -25.62
C LEU A 285 -0.11 -46.73 -25.53
N LEU A 286 -1.02 -46.94 -26.49
CA LEU A 286 -2.34 -46.32 -26.51
C LEU A 286 -3.20 -46.81 -25.33
N ASP A 287 -3.20 -48.12 -25.06
CA ASP A 287 -3.95 -48.72 -23.96
C ASP A 287 -3.35 -48.34 -22.60
N ALA A 288 -2.01 -48.29 -22.47
CA ALA A 288 -1.34 -47.81 -21.26
C ALA A 288 -1.66 -46.33 -20.98
N ALA A 289 -1.66 -45.48 -22.02
CA ALA A 289 -2.04 -44.08 -21.89
C ALA A 289 -3.50 -43.93 -21.45
N MET A 290 -4.42 -44.70 -22.04
CA MET A 290 -5.83 -44.71 -21.62
C MET A 290 -6.00 -45.15 -20.17
N ALA A 291 -5.35 -46.24 -19.76
CA ALA A 291 -5.40 -46.74 -18.39
C ALA A 291 -4.85 -45.70 -17.40
N GLN A 292 -3.79 -44.99 -17.77
CA GLN A 292 -3.23 -43.89 -16.97
C GLN A 292 -4.23 -42.74 -16.78
N VAL A 293 -4.90 -42.29 -17.85
CA VAL A 293 -5.88 -41.20 -17.76
C VAL A 293 -7.10 -41.64 -16.94
N GLN A 294 -7.58 -42.88 -17.12
CA GLN A 294 -8.68 -43.44 -16.32
C GLN A 294 -8.31 -43.52 -14.83
N GLY A 295 -7.10 -43.99 -14.52
CA GLY A 295 -6.59 -44.03 -13.14
C GLY A 295 -6.56 -42.64 -12.50
N GLN A 296 -6.08 -41.62 -13.23
CA GLN A 296 -6.07 -40.23 -12.75
C GLN A 296 -7.47 -39.69 -12.47
N ARG A 297 -8.46 -40.01 -13.33
CA ARG A 297 -9.84 -39.58 -13.12
C ARG A 297 -10.45 -40.15 -11.85
N THR A 298 -10.22 -41.43 -11.56
CA THR A 298 -10.71 -42.06 -10.33
C THR A 298 -10.13 -41.36 -9.11
N VAL A 299 -8.81 -41.11 -9.10
CA VAL A 299 -8.12 -40.38 -8.02
C VAL A 299 -8.72 -38.99 -7.83
N ILE A 300 -8.93 -38.24 -8.92
CA ILE A 300 -9.51 -36.90 -8.86
C ILE A 300 -10.93 -36.92 -8.28
N THR A 301 -11.76 -37.87 -8.73
CA THR A 301 -13.13 -38.01 -8.25
C THR A 301 -13.16 -38.29 -6.75
N THR A 302 -12.34 -39.22 -6.27
CA THR A 302 -12.18 -39.54 -4.85
C THR A 302 -11.69 -38.34 -4.04
N VAL A 303 -10.74 -37.57 -4.57
CA VAL A 303 -10.24 -36.34 -3.91
C VAL A 303 -11.37 -35.31 -3.76
N LEU A 304 -12.19 -35.10 -4.79
CA LEU A 304 -13.31 -34.17 -4.73
C LEU A 304 -14.40 -34.63 -3.75
N GLU A 305 -14.72 -35.93 -3.71
CA GLU A 305 -15.60 -36.54 -2.70
C GLU A 305 -15.08 -36.31 -1.28
N THR A 306 -13.77 -36.52 -1.09
CA THR A 306 -13.12 -36.35 0.20
C THR A 306 -13.20 -34.90 0.67
N LEU A 307 -13.03 -33.93 -0.23
CA LEU A 307 -13.20 -32.51 0.11
C LEU A 307 -14.65 -32.20 0.55
N GLU A 308 -15.66 -32.74 -0.13
CA GLU A 308 -17.06 -32.57 0.29
C GLU A 308 -17.30 -33.13 1.69
N GLN A 309 -16.76 -34.31 1.98
CA GLN A 309 -16.88 -34.95 3.28
C GLN A 309 -16.17 -34.15 4.39
N ILE A 310 -14.95 -33.66 4.12
CA ILE A 310 -14.16 -32.88 5.10
C ILE A 310 -14.86 -31.56 5.44
N TYR A 311 -15.34 -30.85 4.43
CA TYR A 311 -15.95 -29.53 4.65
C TYR A 311 -17.45 -29.59 4.97
N GLY A 312 -18.11 -30.72 4.72
CA GLY A 312 -19.56 -30.88 4.91
C GLY A 312 -20.38 -29.97 4.00
N VAL A 313 -19.83 -29.56 2.86
CA VAL A 313 -20.45 -28.61 1.92
C VAL A 313 -20.47 -29.24 0.52
N PRO A 314 -21.60 -29.21 -0.20
CA PRO A 314 -21.68 -29.75 -1.57
C PRO A 314 -20.68 -29.08 -2.52
N ARG A 315 -20.15 -29.83 -3.50
CA ARG A 315 -19.23 -29.37 -4.55
C ARG A 315 -19.65 -28.03 -5.16
N ASP A 316 -20.92 -27.90 -5.52
CA ASP A 316 -21.43 -26.70 -6.20
C ASP A 316 -21.35 -25.45 -5.32
N VAL A 317 -21.54 -25.60 -4.01
CA VAL A 317 -21.42 -24.49 -3.06
C VAL A 317 -19.94 -24.16 -2.81
N LEU A 318 -19.08 -25.17 -2.77
CA LEU A 318 -17.63 -24.96 -2.66
C LEU A 318 -17.05 -24.25 -3.89
N ARG A 319 -17.47 -24.63 -5.11
CA ARG A 319 -17.01 -24.03 -6.39
C ARG A 319 -17.12 -22.49 -6.37
N GLY A 320 -18.26 -21.97 -5.96
CA GLY A 320 -18.51 -20.51 -5.91
C GLY A 320 -17.76 -19.77 -4.79
N ARG A 321 -17.29 -20.49 -3.76
CA ARG A 321 -16.69 -19.90 -2.56
C ARG A 321 -15.16 -19.87 -2.54
N VAL A 322 -14.49 -20.65 -3.40
CA VAL A 322 -13.02 -20.67 -3.43
C VAL A 322 -12.47 -19.30 -3.87
N PRO A 323 -11.72 -18.60 -3.00
CA PRO A 323 -11.10 -17.32 -3.35
C PRO A 323 -10.04 -17.49 -4.43
N ARG A 324 -9.86 -16.47 -5.28
CA ARG A 324 -8.80 -16.44 -6.29
C ARG A 324 -7.41 -16.72 -5.71
N ARG A 325 -7.12 -16.26 -4.49
CA ARG A 325 -5.83 -16.50 -3.80
C ARG A 325 -5.48 -17.99 -3.66
N VAL A 326 -6.48 -18.86 -3.54
CA VAL A 326 -6.27 -20.32 -3.51
C VAL A 326 -5.81 -20.82 -4.88
N VAL A 327 -6.40 -20.31 -5.95
CA VAL A 327 -5.98 -20.61 -7.33
C VAL A 327 -4.57 -20.11 -7.60
N GLU A 328 -4.25 -18.88 -7.17
CA GLU A 328 -2.90 -18.32 -7.31
C GLU A 328 -1.86 -19.11 -6.52
N PHE A 329 -2.21 -19.58 -5.32
CA PHE A 329 -1.33 -20.43 -4.52
C PHE A 329 -1.12 -21.80 -5.19
N ALA A 330 -2.17 -22.44 -5.71
CA ALA A 330 -2.04 -23.68 -6.45
C ALA A 330 -1.18 -23.52 -7.72
N ALA A 331 -1.39 -22.45 -8.48
CA ALA A 331 -0.56 -22.13 -9.66
C ALA A 331 0.91 -21.88 -9.26
N LEU A 332 1.16 -21.28 -8.09
CA LEU A 332 2.51 -21.11 -7.57
C LEU A 332 3.16 -22.46 -7.22
N LEU A 333 2.41 -23.40 -6.62
CA LEU A 333 2.87 -24.76 -6.37
C LEU A 333 3.18 -25.50 -7.68
N ASP A 334 2.34 -25.35 -8.70
CA ASP A 334 2.47 -26.04 -9.98
C ASP A 334 3.60 -25.47 -10.84
N SER A 335 3.94 -24.18 -10.69
CA SER A 335 5.08 -23.56 -11.37
C SER A 335 6.44 -24.06 -10.88
N GLY A 336 6.49 -24.81 -9.77
CA GLY A 336 7.73 -25.21 -9.10
C GLY A 336 8.47 -24.07 -8.41
N ALA A 337 7.95 -22.84 -8.43
CA ALA A 337 8.54 -21.70 -7.74
C ALA A 337 8.49 -21.85 -6.22
N ALA A 338 7.48 -22.57 -5.71
CA ALA A 338 7.35 -22.93 -4.30
C ALA A 338 8.00 -24.29 -4.02
N ARG A 339 8.99 -24.29 -3.13
CA ARG A 339 9.79 -25.49 -2.83
C ARG A 339 9.55 -25.91 -1.39
N ALA A 340 9.12 -27.16 -1.21
CA ALA A 340 8.87 -27.72 0.11
C ALA A 340 10.17 -27.85 0.92
N LEU A 341 10.11 -27.67 2.24
CA LEU A 341 11.30 -27.73 3.10
C LEU A 341 12.14 -29.00 2.96
N PRO A 342 11.58 -30.22 2.80
CA PRO A 342 12.41 -31.41 2.65
C PRO A 342 13.34 -31.36 1.43
N ILE A 343 12.90 -30.71 0.35
CA ILE A 343 13.69 -30.54 -0.87
C ILE A 343 14.83 -29.55 -0.60
N VAL A 344 14.52 -28.42 0.04
CA VAL A 344 15.52 -27.40 0.43
C VAL A 344 16.55 -27.98 1.40
N ARG A 345 16.09 -28.79 2.36
CA ARG A 345 16.92 -29.49 3.33
C ARG A 345 17.91 -30.42 2.63
N ALA A 346 17.43 -31.26 1.71
CA ALA A 346 18.28 -32.18 0.95
C ALA A 346 19.35 -31.43 0.12
N GLU A 347 19.02 -30.26 -0.41
CA GLU A 347 20.00 -29.42 -1.13
C GLU A 347 21.04 -28.78 -0.21
N LEU A 348 20.65 -28.32 0.98
CA LEU A 348 21.58 -27.80 1.97
C LEU A 348 22.52 -28.90 2.47
N GLU A 349 22.00 -30.12 2.67
CA GLU A 349 22.80 -31.31 2.98
C GLU A 349 23.79 -31.62 1.85
N ALA A 350 23.33 -31.63 0.60
CA ALA A 350 24.19 -31.85 -0.56
C ALA A 350 25.26 -30.75 -0.74
N ALA A 351 24.97 -29.52 -0.30
CA ALA A 351 25.91 -28.40 -0.29
C ALA A 351 26.85 -28.37 0.92
N GLY A 352 26.68 -29.27 1.90
CA GLY A 352 27.44 -29.28 3.15
C GLY A 352 27.11 -28.14 4.12
N ASP A 353 25.97 -27.45 3.94
CA ASP A 353 25.51 -26.33 4.77
C ASP A 353 24.78 -26.85 6.03
N THR A 354 25.53 -27.39 6.97
CA THR A 354 25.00 -27.98 8.21
C THR A 354 24.30 -26.95 9.10
N GLU A 355 24.78 -25.71 9.14
CA GLU A 355 24.15 -24.61 9.87
C GLU A 355 22.78 -24.28 9.27
N GLY A 356 22.69 -24.21 7.94
CA GLY A 356 21.44 -24.00 7.21
C GLY A 356 20.41 -25.09 7.49
N VAL A 357 20.83 -26.37 7.52
CA VAL A 357 19.95 -27.51 7.85
C VAL A 357 19.41 -27.38 9.28
N VAL A 358 20.27 -27.12 10.27
CA VAL A 358 19.86 -26.95 11.68
C VAL A 358 18.89 -25.80 11.83
N ALA A 359 19.15 -24.66 11.18
CA ALA A 359 18.27 -23.50 11.20
C ALA A 359 16.91 -23.80 10.55
N LEU A 360 16.90 -24.53 9.43
CA LEU A 360 15.69 -24.93 8.71
C LEU A 360 14.83 -25.86 9.56
N ASP A 361 15.44 -26.87 10.20
CA ASP A 361 14.76 -27.85 11.04
C ASP A 361 14.18 -27.19 12.31
N ALA A 362 14.93 -26.27 12.95
CA ALA A 362 14.44 -25.48 14.07
C ALA A 362 13.23 -24.61 13.67
N GLY A 363 13.30 -23.96 12.50
CA GLY A 363 12.17 -23.21 11.94
C GLY A 363 10.95 -24.08 11.65
N ALA A 364 11.15 -25.29 11.12
CA ALA A 364 10.08 -26.24 10.84
C ALA A 364 9.36 -26.73 12.11
N VAL A 365 10.08 -26.87 13.23
CA VAL A 365 9.49 -27.18 14.54
C VAL A 365 8.64 -26.01 15.03
N GLN A 366 9.14 -24.77 14.93
CA GLN A 366 8.39 -23.58 15.35
C GLN A 366 7.10 -23.39 14.52
N VAL A 367 7.17 -23.57 13.21
CA VAL A 367 6.00 -23.47 12.31
C VAL A 367 4.92 -24.48 12.67
N ARG A 368 5.31 -25.74 12.96
CA ARG A 368 4.37 -26.75 13.47
C ARG A 368 3.75 -26.36 14.81
N GLY A 369 4.53 -25.71 15.68
CA GLY A 369 4.02 -25.14 16.94
C GLY A 369 2.93 -24.08 16.77
N PHE A 370 2.88 -23.39 15.62
CA PHE A 370 1.81 -22.45 15.27
C PHE A 370 0.58 -23.12 14.62
N GLY A 371 0.56 -24.45 14.48
CA GLY A 371 -0.52 -25.19 13.82
C GLY A 371 -0.50 -25.08 12.29
N LEU A 372 0.63 -24.66 11.70
CA LEU A 372 0.81 -24.61 10.26
C LEU A 372 1.25 -25.99 9.74
N SER A 373 0.54 -26.50 8.74
CA SER A 373 0.76 -27.84 8.17
C SER A 373 1.93 -27.91 7.19
N ALA A 374 2.28 -26.78 6.57
CA ALA A 374 3.32 -26.74 5.54
C ALA A 374 4.06 -25.39 5.53
N LEU A 375 5.33 -25.43 5.14
CA LEU A 375 6.16 -24.26 4.86
C LEU A 375 6.85 -24.46 3.51
N TYR A 376 6.88 -23.37 2.72
CA TYR A 376 7.49 -23.35 1.40
C TYR A 376 8.51 -22.23 1.34
N THR A 377 9.59 -22.48 0.60
CA THR A 377 10.55 -21.45 0.20
C THR A 377 10.25 -21.02 -1.24
N LEU A 378 10.54 -19.76 -1.54
CA LEU A 378 10.22 -19.13 -2.81
C LEU A 378 11.47 -18.39 -3.30
N ASP A 379 12.10 -18.90 -4.36
CA ASP A 379 13.34 -18.33 -4.90
C ASP A 379 13.09 -17.03 -5.68
N ALA A 380 11.94 -16.93 -6.35
CA ALA A 380 11.52 -15.77 -7.11
C ALA A 380 10.01 -15.54 -6.96
N PHE A 381 9.59 -14.93 -5.85
CA PHE A 381 8.18 -14.62 -5.63
C PHE A 381 7.70 -13.59 -6.66
N PRO A 382 6.72 -13.91 -7.52
CA PRO A 382 6.27 -13.03 -8.62
C PRO A 382 5.37 -11.91 -8.07
N LEU A 383 5.87 -11.15 -7.11
CA LEU A 383 5.14 -10.09 -6.46
C LEU A 383 5.22 -8.81 -7.29
N ALA A 384 4.04 -8.32 -7.64
CA ALA A 384 3.84 -7.03 -8.25
C ALA A 384 3.33 -6.04 -7.20
N ILE A 385 3.86 -4.81 -7.21
CA ILE A 385 3.34 -3.71 -6.39
C ILE A 385 2.93 -2.56 -7.31
N THR A 386 1.66 -2.16 -7.20
CA THR A 386 1.07 -1.15 -8.07
C THR A 386 0.48 -0.01 -7.27
N ALA A 387 0.83 1.23 -7.61
CA ALA A 387 0.20 2.44 -7.11
C ALA A 387 -1.06 2.74 -7.93
N ILE A 388 -2.20 2.83 -7.24
CA ILE A 388 -3.53 2.92 -7.88
C ILE A 388 -4.16 4.32 -7.74
N GLY A 389 -3.68 5.11 -6.79
CA GLY A 389 -4.28 6.37 -6.41
C GLY A 389 -3.70 6.93 -5.14
N PHE A 390 -4.39 7.91 -4.57
CA PHE A 390 -3.99 8.53 -3.31
C PHE A 390 -5.20 9.05 -2.54
N SER A 391 -5.01 9.26 -1.25
CA SER A 391 -5.89 10.04 -0.40
C SER A 391 -5.12 11.20 0.24
N ARG A 392 -5.85 12.08 0.92
CA ARG A 392 -5.28 13.13 1.77
C ARG A 392 -5.86 13.01 3.16
N LEU A 393 -5.10 13.45 4.17
CA LEU A 393 -5.42 13.45 5.60
C LEU A 393 -5.47 12.08 6.29
N SER A 394 -6.02 11.05 5.63
CA SER A 394 -6.08 9.69 6.16
C SER A 394 -6.08 8.67 5.03
N ARG A 395 -5.72 7.41 5.33
CA ARG A 395 -5.90 6.26 4.43
C ARG A 395 -7.20 5.49 4.70
N ALA A 396 -7.93 5.84 5.76
CA ALA A 396 -9.09 5.07 6.19
C ALA A 396 -10.28 5.27 5.24
N PRO A 397 -10.90 4.19 4.71
CA PRO A 397 -11.95 4.27 3.71
C PRO A 397 -13.20 5.05 4.12
N ASN A 398 -13.51 5.05 5.40
CA ASN A 398 -14.66 5.76 5.99
C ASN A 398 -14.39 7.25 6.27
N MET A 399 -13.14 7.71 6.19
CA MET A 399 -12.76 9.09 6.53
C MET A 399 -12.28 9.91 5.34
N CYS A 400 -11.94 9.29 4.21
CA CYS A 400 -11.38 9.97 3.04
C CYS A 400 -11.89 9.36 1.73
N ALA A 401 -11.91 10.18 0.68
CA ALA A 401 -12.12 9.65 -0.67
C ALA A 401 -10.79 9.14 -1.23
N SER A 402 -10.85 8.05 -1.98
CA SER A 402 -9.73 7.57 -2.78
C SER A 402 -9.79 8.22 -4.16
N SER A 403 -8.76 8.97 -4.50
CA SER A 403 -8.63 9.61 -5.81
C SER A 403 -7.78 8.72 -6.73
N PRO A 404 -8.27 8.33 -7.91
CA PRO A 404 -7.44 7.65 -8.90
C PRO A 404 -6.33 8.60 -9.37
N SER A 405 -5.19 8.04 -9.71
CA SER A 405 -4.16 8.80 -10.41
C SER A 405 -4.62 9.07 -11.85
N ARG A 406 -4.57 10.31 -12.33
CA ARG A 406 -4.89 10.64 -13.73
C ARG A 406 -3.64 10.52 -14.59
N CYS A 407 -3.75 9.79 -15.71
CA CYS A 407 -2.71 9.71 -16.73
C CYS A 407 -3.14 10.59 -17.89
N ARG A 408 -2.16 11.23 -18.55
CA ARG A 408 -2.43 11.91 -19.81
C ARG A 408 -2.11 10.97 -20.96
N THR A 409 -3.04 10.06 -21.26
CA THR A 409 -3.17 9.51 -22.61
C THR A 409 -4.07 10.43 -23.43
N SER A 410 -4.04 10.34 -24.76
CA SER A 410 -4.91 11.10 -25.68
C SER A 410 -6.41 10.93 -25.40
N HIS A 411 -6.79 9.98 -24.53
CA HIS A 411 -8.16 9.57 -24.24
C HIS A 411 -8.62 9.79 -22.77
N GLY A 412 -7.82 10.46 -21.92
CA GLY A 412 -8.25 10.79 -20.55
C GLY A 412 -8.31 9.60 -19.57
N CYS A 413 -7.50 8.56 -19.79
CA CYS A 413 -7.53 7.32 -19.02
C CYS A 413 -6.94 7.44 -17.58
N ARG A 414 -7.27 6.47 -16.71
CA ARG A 414 -6.82 6.40 -15.30
C ARG A 414 -5.47 5.67 -15.22
N CYS A 415 -4.52 6.11 -14.40
CA CYS A 415 -3.22 5.42 -14.25
C CYS A 415 -3.27 4.35 -13.17
N THR A 416 -2.57 3.27 -13.44
CA THR A 416 -2.06 2.34 -12.42
C THR A 416 -0.57 2.13 -12.68
N CYS A 417 0.29 2.69 -11.84
CA CYS A 417 1.74 2.61 -12.01
C CYS A 417 2.26 1.37 -11.30
N TRP A 418 3.07 0.54 -11.95
CA TRP A 418 3.53 -0.72 -11.38
C TRP A 418 5.05 -0.88 -11.43
N GLN A 419 5.57 -1.66 -10.49
CA GLN A 419 6.92 -2.21 -10.54
C GLN A 419 6.91 -3.70 -10.19
N THR A 420 7.47 -4.53 -11.08
CA THR A 420 8.01 -5.84 -10.74
C THR A 420 9.39 -5.68 -10.08
N ARG A 421 9.68 -6.51 -9.08
CA ARG A 421 11.08 -6.81 -8.78
C ARG A 421 11.64 -7.66 -9.93
N PRO A 422 12.73 -7.25 -10.59
CA PRO A 422 13.31 -8.06 -11.66
C PRO A 422 13.85 -9.40 -11.13
N ARG A 423 13.78 -10.44 -11.98
CA ARG A 423 14.59 -11.67 -11.87
C ARG A 423 16.05 -11.28 -11.61
N ARG A 424 16.70 -11.91 -10.62
CA ARG A 424 18.13 -11.71 -10.37
C ARG A 424 18.93 -12.12 -11.61
N SER A 425 19.65 -11.16 -12.18
CA SER A 425 20.96 -11.40 -12.76
C SER A 425 21.89 -11.96 -11.68
N ALA A 426 22.75 -12.90 -12.08
CA ALA A 426 23.66 -13.69 -11.25
C ALA A 426 24.23 -12.93 -10.02
N PHE A 427 24.02 -13.50 -8.84
CA PHE A 427 24.66 -13.05 -7.60
C PHE A 427 25.71 -14.09 -7.22
N SER A 428 26.98 -13.78 -7.50
CA SER A 428 28.13 -14.49 -6.98
C SER A 428 28.23 -14.30 -5.46
N SER A 429 28.54 -15.41 -4.80
CA SER A 429 28.88 -15.61 -3.39
C SER A 429 29.35 -14.39 -2.58
N THR A 430 28.52 -13.96 -1.62
CA THR A 430 28.95 -13.66 -0.25
C THR A 430 27.70 -13.59 0.64
N ARG A 431 27.40 -14.69 1.35
CA ARG A 431 26.33 -14.75 2.35
C ARG A 431 26.91 -14.30 3.69
N ARG A 432 26.37 -13.23 4.27
CA ARG A 432 26.28 -13.06 5.73
C ARG A 432 24.80 -13.02 6.07
N ALA A 433 24.34 -14.02 6.81
CA ALA A 433 23.01 -14.05 7.37
C ALA A 433 22.97 -13.07 8.56
N CYS A 434 22.01 -12.15 8.56
CA CYS A 434 21.57 -11.46 9.77
C CYS A 434 20.12 -11.83 10.01
N TRP A 435 19.89 -12.65 11.04
CA TRP A 435 18.56 -12.88 11.60
C TRP A 435 18.36 -11.96 12.81
N ALA A 436 17.27 -11.21 12.80
CA ALA A 436 16.83 -10.38 13.92
C ALA A 436 15.95 -11.25 14.85
N GLY A 437 16.59 -11.86 15.84
CA GLY A 437 15.93 -12.44 17.01
C GLY A 437 15.83 -11.41 18.13
N SER A 438 14.66 -11.35 18.76
CA SER A 438 14.33 -10.57 19.95
C SER A 438 15.40 -10.62 21.04
N CYS A 439 15.84 -9.45 21.53
CA CYS A 439 16.50 -9.30 22.82
C CYS A 439 15.98 -8.05 23.52
N SER A 440 15.02 -8.25 24.42
CA SER A 440 14.86 -7.41 25.59
C SER A 440 16.00 -7.74 26.56
N THR A 441 16.87 -6.77 26.86
CA THR A 441 17.53 -6.55 28.17
C THR A 441 18.61 -5.47 28.05
N GLY A 442 18.65 -4.61 29.07
CA GLY A 442 19.88 -4.01 29.60
C GLY A 442 20.69 -3.09 28.68
N TRP A 443 20.48 -1.78 28.83
CA TRP A 443 21.50 -0.80 28.47
C TRP A 443 22.75 -0.98 29.36
N PRO A 444 23.96 -1.19 28.81
CA PRO A 444 25.19 -0.93 29.53
C PRO A 444 25.65 0.51 29.26
N ARG A 445 25.87 1.27 30.33
CA ARG A 445 26.63 2.52 30.29
C ARG A 445 28.09 2.22 29.88
N PRO A 446 28.72 2.99 28.98
CA PRO A 446 30.16 2.99 28.85
C PRO A 446 30.80 3.83 29.96
N THR A 447 31.73 3.20 30.66
CA THR A 447 32.68 3.79 31.60
C THR A 447 33.73 4.65 30.89
N ARG A 448 34.22 5.65 31.63
CA ARG A 448 35.21 6.67 31.27
C ARG A 448 36.65 6.14 31.12
N ALA A 449 37.43 6.84 30.30
CA ALA A 449 38.80 7.32 30.57
C ALA A 449 39.10 8.43 29.52
N THR A 450 39.76 9.58 29.75
CA THR A 450 40.58 10.08 30.86
C THR A 450 40.83 11.60 30.67
N ARG A 451 41.16 12.27 31.78
CA ARG A 451 42.23 13.29 31.98
C ARG A 451 41.91 14.80 32.16
N TRP A 452 42.21 15.26 33.40
CA TRP A 452 42.63 16.59 33.95
C TRP A 452 41.58 17.74 33.97
N ARG A 453 41.36 18.56 35.01
CA ARG A 453 42.18 19.11 36.13
C ARG A 453 41.38 19.29 37.45
N ARG A 454 42.16 19.53 38.52
CA ARG A 454 41.91 19.66 39.98
C ARG A 454 40.88 20.75 40.39
N GLY A 455 40.10 20.53 41.45
CA GLY A 455 40.34 21.09 42.80
C GLY A 455 39.03 21.27 43.61
N PRO A 456 39.06 21.48 44.95
CA PRO A 456 38.45 20.50 45.86
C PRO A 456 37.49 21.05 46.96
N GLN A 457 37.01 20.11 47.81
CA GLN A 457 36.43 20.26 49.18
C GLN A 457 34.98 20.78 49.26
N SER A 458 34.09 20.34 50.15
CA SER A 458 34.26 19.71 51.46
C SER A 458 33.06 18.82 51.85
N THR A 459 33.38 17.79 52.62
CA THR A 459 32.52 16.90 53.43
C THR A 459 31.69 17.61 54.49
N ARG A 460 30.51 17.08 54.84
CA ARG A 460 30.17 16.69 56.23
C ARG A 460 28.89 15.84 56.31
N ARG A 461 28.99 14.83 57.18
CA ARG A 461 27.98 13.83 57.58
C ARG A 461 27.17 14.33 58.79
N CYS A 462 26.19 13.48 59.15
CA CYS A 462 25.54 13.28 60.46
C CYS A 462 24.31 14.16 60.72
N ARG A 463 23.29 13.75 61.49
CA ARG A 463 22.72 12.48 62.00
C ARG A 463 21.44 12.94 62.72
N GLY A 464 20.47 12.04 62.93
CA GLY A 464 19.71 12.04 64.20
C GLY A 464 18.23 12.47 64.17
N CYS A 465 17.38 11.52 64.55
CA CYS A 465 16.01 11.62 65.07
C CYS A 465 15.78 12.81 66.02
N SER A 466 14.57 13.37 66.17
CA SER A 466 13.49 12.77 66.96
C SER A 466 12.15 13.51 66.83
N ARG A 467 11.08 12.80 67.19
CA ARG A 467 9.65 13.19 67.20
C ARG A 467 9.34 14.24 68.27
N THR A 468 8.36 15.12 68.02
CA THR A 468 7.14 15.28 68.85
C THR A 468 6.14 16.24 68.19
N ALA A 469 4.86 16.06 68.53
CA ALA A 469 3.69 16.56 67.84
C ALA A 469 3.15 17.88 68.41
N THR A 470 2.47 18.68 67.58
CA THR A 470 1.28 19.47 67.96
C THR A 470 0.55 19.97 66.70
N ARG A 471 -0.77 19.74 66.65
CA ARG A 471 -1.79 20.31 65.74
C ARG A 471 -2.29 21.65 66.33
N PRO A 472 -3.23 22.44 65.72
CA PRO A 472 -3.96 22.28 64.45
C PRO A 472 -4.03 23.56 63.56
N SER A 473 -4.53 23.44 62.33
CA SER A 473 -5.72 24.17 61.82
C SER A 473 -5.74 24.41 60.30
N THR A 474 -6.95 24.25 59.74
CA THR A 474 -7.47 24.74 58.43
C THR A 474 -7.01 24.11 57.09
N THR A 475 -7.92 23.29 56.56
CA THR A 475 -8.20 22.88 55.16
C THR A 475 -8.52 24.08 54.21
N PRO A 476 -8.65 23.94 52.85
CA PRO A 476 -8.90 22.72 52.06
C PRO A 476 -8.13 22.52 50.71
N ARG A 477 -7.83 21.23 50.48
CA ARG A 477 -8.02 20.40 49.26
C ARG A 477 -7.86 21.01 47.85
N ARG A 478 -6.70 20.71 47.25
CA ARG A 478 -6.49 20.52 45.81
C ARG A 478 -7.08 19.16 45.35
N ARG A 479 -7.84 19.14 44.25
CA ARG A 479 -8.13 17.90 43.49
C ARG A 479 -7.20 17.82 42.28
N TRP A 480 -6.35 16.81 42.27
CA TRP A 480 -5.71 16.29 41.07
C TRP A 480 -6.68 15.34 40.37
N ARG A 481 -6.89 15.48 39.06
CA ARG A 481 -7.54 14.46 38.23
C ARG A 481 -6.45 13.74 37.43
N CYS A 482 -6.28 12.45 37.76
CA CYS A 482 -5.51 11.49 36.99
C CYS A 482 -6.43 10.81 35.94
N GLY A 483 -5.81 10.28 34.88
CA GLY A 483 -6.42 9.91 33.61
C GLY A 483 -7.41 8.74 33.61
N ARG A 484 -8.12 8.63 32.48
CA ARG A 484 -8.93 7.46 32.11
C ARG A 484 -8.32 6.82 30.87
N CYS A 485 -7.86 5.58 31.03
CA CYS A 485 -7.80 4.59 29.96
C CYS A 485 -9.18 3.92 29.85
N TYR A 486 -9.65 3.68 28.64
CA TYR A 486 -10.94 3.04 28.34
C TYR A 486 -10.68 1.66 27.72
N ILE A 487 -11.31 0.62 28.25
CA ILE A 487 -11.36 -0.75 27.72
C ILE A 487 -12.77 -0.93 27.14
N PRO A 488 -12.95 -1.45 25.90
CA PRO A 488 -14.28 -1.78 25.40
C PRO A 488 -14.69 -3.19 25.84
N SER A 489 -15.88 -3.28 26.45
CA SER A 489 -16.55 -4.51 26.89
C SER A 489 -17.27 -5.21 25.75
N ALA A 490 -17.31 -6.54 25.86
CA ALA A 490 -17.87 -7.49 24.91
C ALA A 490 -19.41 -7.50 24.83
N THR A 491 -19.85 -7.99 23.67
CA THR A 491 -21.19 -8.25 23.14
C THR A 491 -22.06 -9.16 24.03
N ARG A 492 -23.37 -8.81 24.13
CA ARG A 492 -24.42 -9.64 24.74
C ARG A 492 -24.96 -10.67 23.73
N CYS A 493 -25.10 -11.91 24.17
CA CYS A 493 -25.89 -12.96 23.54
C CYS A 493 -27.39 -12.75 23.78
N SER A 494 -28.21 -12.90 22.73
CA SER A 494 -29.66 -13.03 22.79
C SER A 494 -30.07 -14.50 22.77
N ARG A 495 -30.92 -14.91 23.72
CA ARG A 495 -31.67 -16.18 23.71
C ARG A 495 -33.11 -15.92 23.23
N PRO A 496 -33.78 -16.92 22.62
CA PRO A 496 -35.11 -16.77 22.05
C PRO A 496 -36.21 -17.04 23.09
N SER A 497 -37.39 -16.46 22.87
CA SER A 497 -38.64 -16.83 23.52
C SER A 497 -39.61 -17.41 22.48
N ARG A 498 -40.44 -18.33 23.00
CA ARG A 498 -41.40 -19.22 22.35
C ARG A 498 -42.33 -18.57 21.31
#